data_AF-A0AAW2WY64-F1
#
_entry.id   AF-A0AAW2WY64-F1
#
_cell.length_a   1.000
_cell.length_b   1.000
_cell.length_c   1.000
_cell.angle_alpha   90.00
_cell.angle_beta   90.00
_cell.angle_gamma   90.00
#
_symmetry.space_group_name_H-M   'P 1'
#
loop_
_entity.id
_entity.type
_entity.pdbx_description
1 polymer ?
#
loop_
_entity_poly.entity_id
_entity_poly.type
_entity_poly.pdbx_seq_one_letter_code
_entity_poly.pdbx_strand_id
1 'polypeptide(L)'
;MAPPPSSNSLTFSDNHEKQHSKHDDHYHLERLLESARPFLRGELEAVDENLPRLVSVLRAAGAGECWHKHGSFLDHLLGVYRILKMWRAPDAVCLCGLFHSAYSNSYVNLAIFPPSSAGRDTVRAYVGPAAERLVHLFCIVPRQPLIHDFLLFQYTDAELIEHLRSSEISLNKIIREGEQEEEESWRVKLQSICPAEGIKVKHIKTGEDVLVSRRLVAVFLLMTMADFSDQLFSFQDALFENSNGRLEFSGNATLTSLWPGDGKPGLWMNSISRMAAIYTLIVREEEIFRSTETKNGRLLPAGRDEDLELVIPPVLEGCTKVLDSKDQIVARDLYWEAVCNTAEMGLERAEEMLLKSVEKNPFVGRLTWCWGRFIWGKGALKRRRRRRREG
;
A
#
# COMPACT_ATOMS: atom_id res chain seq x y z
N MET A 1 -4.42 62.32 39.92
CA MET A 1 -3.25 61.42 39.85
C MET A 1 -3.76 60.01 39.61
N ALA A 2 -3.20 59.34 38.61
CA ALA A 2 -3.79 58.27 37.82
C ALA A 2 -3.88 56.89 38.51
N PRO A 3 -4.81 56.00 38.07
CA PRO A 3 -4.93 54.62 38.54
C PRO A 3 -3.82 53.71 37.95
N PRO A 4 -3.59 52.52 38.54
CA PRO A 4 -2.50 51.62 38.12
C PRO A 4 -2.78 50.97 36.75
N PRO A 5 -1.73 50.53 36.03
CA PRO A 5 -1.89 49.93 34.70
C PRO A 5 -2.47 48.51 34.77
N SER A 6 -3.32 48.21 33.79
CA SER A 6 -4.00 46.95 33.57
C SER A 6 -3.06 45.83 33.10
N SER A 7 -3.36 44.61 33.55
CA SER A 7 -2.74 43.37 33.08
C SER A 7 -3.12 43.08 31.63
N ASN A 8 -2.14 43.08 30.72
CA ASN A 8 -2.32 42.54 29.37
C ASN A 8 -2.08 41.03 29.38
N SER A 9 -3.16 40.26 29.23
CA SER A 9 -3.11 38.87 28.81
C SER A 9 -2.66 38.80 27.35
N LEU A 10 -1.48 38.20 27.13
CA LEU A 10 -1.01 37.82 25.80
C LEU A 10 -1.92 36.72 25.25
N THR A 11 -2.79 37.10 24.31
CA THR A 11 -3.51 36.15 23.45
C THR A 11 -2.54 35.66 22.38
N PHE A 12 -2.06 34.42 22.53
CA PHE A 12 -1.36 33.73 21.44
C PHE A 12 -2.33 33.56 20.28
N SER A 13 -1.93 34.05 19.10
CA SER A 13 -2.77 34.13 17.91
C SER A 13 -2.82 32.77 17.18
N ASP A 14 -3.96 32.08 17.31
CA ASP A 14 -4.39 30.88 16.55
C ASP A 14 -4.36 31.01 15.00
N ASN A 15 -4.05 32.21 14.48
CA ASN A 15 -4.07 32.49 13.05
C ASN A 15 -2.77 32.12 12.32
N HIS A 16 -1.62 32.05 13.02
CA HIS A 16 -0.34 31.73 12.38
C HIS A 16 -0.18 30.22 12.09
N GLU A 17 -0.64 29.32 12.97
CA GLU A 17 -0.58 27.87 12.72
C GLU A 17 -1.50 27.44 11.56
N LYS A 18 -2.69 28.04 11.46
CA LYS A 18 -3.65 27.74 10.37
C LYS A 18 -3.21 28.25 8.99
N GLN A 19 -2.40 29.31 8.93
CA GLN A 19 -1.83 29.79 7.66
C GLN A 19 -0.60 28.97 7.24
N HIS A 20 0.23 28.53 8.20
CA HIS A 20 1.39 27.70 7.91
C HIS A 20 0.97 26.32 7.37
N SER A 21 -0.02 25.68 8.01
CA SER A 21 -0.56 24.39 7.56
C SER A 21 -1.14 24.44 6.14
N LYS A 22 -1.89 25.48 5.78
CA LYS A 22 -2.49 25.60 4.43
C LYS A 22 -1.46 25.78 3.31
N HIS A 23 -0.35 26.47 3.60
CA HIS A 23 0.72 26.66 2.63
C HIS A 23 1.48 25.34 2.39
N ASP A 24 1.75 24.60 3.47
CA ASP A 24 2.42 23.30 3.39
C ASP A 24 1.54 22.25 2.68
N ASP A 25 0.23 22.27 2.94
CA ASP A 25 -0.75 21.41 2.26
C ASP A 25 -0.81 21.68 0.75
N HIS A 26 -0.78 22.95 0.34
CA HIS A 26 -0.79 23.32 -1.08
C HIS A 26 0.48 22.83 -1.77
N TYR A 27 1.65 23.05 -1.15
CA TYR A 27 2.92 22.65 -1.73
C TYR A 27 3.07 21.12 -1.81
N HIS A 28 2.55 20.40 -0.81
CA HIS A 28 2.46 18.95 -0.84
C HIS A 28 1.58 18.45 -2.01
N LEU A 29 0.39 19.05 -2.20
CA LEU A 29 -0.51 18.69 -3.29
C LEU A 29 0.11 18.96 -4.67
N GLU A 30 0.81 20.08 -4.84
CA GLU A 30 1.46 20.43 -6.09
C GLU A 30 2.54 19.39 -6.46
N ARG A 31 3.42 19.05 -5.52
CA ARG A 31 4.42 17.98 -5.71
C ARG A 31 3.80 16.62 -6.03
N LEU A 32 2.68 16.27 -5.39
CA LEU A 32 1.97 15.02 -5.67
C LEU A 32 1.36 15.02 -7.08
N LEU A 33 0.81 16.15 -7.52
CA LEU A 33 0.29 16.29 -8.87
C LEU A 33 1.41 16.25 -9.90
N GLU A 34 2.56 16.86 -9.63
CA GLU A 34 3.74 16.80 -10.48
C GLU A 34 4.22 15.35 -10.67
N SER A 35 4.30 14.55 -9.60
CA SER A 35 4.71 13.15 -9.72
C SER A 35 3.66 12.25 -10.38
N ALA A 36 2.36 12.56 -10.23
CA ALA A 36 1.28 11.77 -10.82
C ALA A 36 0.99 12.10 -12.30
N ARG A 37 1.22 13.34 -12.73
CA ARG A 37 0.88 13.83 -14.08
C ARG A 37 1.44 12.97 -15.22
N PRO A 38 2.72 12.57 -15.23
CA PRO A 38 3.27 11.72 -16.28
C PRO A 38 2.46 10.43 -16.48
N PHE A 39 2.10 9.75 -15.38
CA PHE A 39 1.25 8.56 -15.44
C PHE A 39 -0.16 8.84 -15.99
N LEU A 40 -0.77 9.96 -15.58
CA LEU A 40 -2.11 10.34 -16.04
C LEU A 40 -2.14 10.71 -17.53
N ARG A 41 -1.02 11.17 -18.08
CA ARG A 41 -0.87 11.55 -19.49
C ARG A 41 -0.34 10.41 -20.36
N GLY A 42 0.15 9.33 -19.77
CA GLY A 42 0.82 8.24 -20.48
C GLY A 42 2.22 8.62 -20.97
N GLU A 43 2.85 9.65 -20.39
CA GLU A 43 4.20 10.13 -20.69
C GLU A 43 5.22 9.24 -19.94
N LEU A 44 5.36 7.98 -20.36
CA LEU A 44 6.14 6.97 -19.64
C LEU A 44 7.62 7.34 -19.51
N GLU A 45 8.19 7.95 -20.55
CA GLU A 45 9.55 8.47 -20.58
C GLU A 45 9.83 9.56 -19.55
N ALA A 46 8.79 10.32 -19.14
CA ALA A 46 8.91 11.33 -18.09
C ALA A 46 8.86 10.72 -16.68
N VAL A 47 8.42 9.47 -16.54
CA VAL A 47 8.50 8.69 -15.30
C VAL A 47 9.88 8.05 -15.15
N ASP A 48 10.34 7.40 -16.23
CA ASP A 48 11.63 6.71 -16.33
C ASP A 48 11.97 6.56 -17.82
N GLU A 49 13.16 7.00 -18.21
CA GLU A 49 13.62 7.01 -19.61
C GLU A 49 13.59 5.61 -20.26
N ASN A 50 13.73 4.55 -19.47
CA ASN A 50 13.74 3.17 -19.95
C ASN A 50 12.35 2.56 -20.00
N LEU A 51 11.35 3.16 -19.34
CA LEU A 51 10.01 2.59 -19.22
C LEU A 51 9.32 2.30 -20.56
N PRO A 52 9.37 3.18 -21.60
CA PRO A 52 8.82 2.85 -22.91
C PRO A 52 9.44 1.57 -23.51
N ARG A 53 10.76 1.39 -23.36
CA ARG A 53 11.47 0.19 -23.83
C ARG A 53 11.03 -1.05 -23.07
N LEU A 54 10.93 -0.96 -21.74
CA LEU A 54 10.49 -2.07 -20.88
C LEU A 54 9.05 -2.50 -21.20
N VAL A 55 8.16 -1.54 -21.43
CA VAL A 55 6.77 -1.81 -21.85
C VAL A 55 6.74 -2.50 -23.21
N SER A 56 7.58 -2.06 -24.17
CA SER A 56 7.67 -2.73 -25.47
C SER A 56 8.13 -4.18 -25.34
N VAL A 57 9.08 -4.46 -24.45
CA VAL A 57 9.57 -5.82 -24.17
C VAL A 57 8.45 -6.69 -23.59
N LEU A 58 7.73 -6.19 -22.56
CA LEU A 58 6.62 -6.93 -21.94
C LEU A 58 5.48 -7.19 -22.93
N ARG A 59 5.15 -6.19 -23.77
CA ARG A 59 4.15 -6.34 -24.82
C ARG A 59 4.57 -7.39 -25.85
N ALA A 60 5.82 -7.35 -26.33
CA ALA A 60 6.34 -8.32 -27.29
C ALA A 60 6.35 -9.75 -26.73
N ALA A 61 6.46 -9.90 -25.41
CA ALA A 61 6.37 -11.18 -24.73
C ALA A 61 4.93 -11.59 -24.36
N GLY A 62 3.91 -10.90 -24.89
CA GLY A 62 2.50 -11.29 -24.78
C GLY A 62 1.74 -10.73 -23.58
N ALA A 63 2.38 -9.92 -22.72
CA ALA A 63 1.71 -9.40 -21.51
C ALA A 63 0.48 -8.54 -21.83
N GLY A 64 0.45 -7.88 -22.99
CA GLY A 64 -0.69 -7.09 -23.46
C GLY A 64 -1.85 -7.92 -24.02
N GLU A 65 -1.63 -9.21 -24.29
CA GLU A 65 -2.62 -10.13 -24.87
C GLU A 65 -3.31 -10.96 -23.78
N CYS A 66 -2.64 -11.13 -22.64
CA CYS A 66 -3.19 -11.84 -21.49
C CYS A 66 -4.19 -10.96 -20.75
N TRP A 67 -5.45 -11.38 -20.71
CA TRP A 67 -6.44 -10.74 -19.86
C TRP A 67 -6.13 -10.96 -18.37
N HIS A 68 -6.29 -9.92 -17.55
CA HIS A 68 -6.01 -9.96 -16.11
C HIS A 68 -6.99 -9.07 -15.33
N LYS A 69 -8.10 -9.69 -14.87
CA LYS A 69 -9.09 -9.15 -13.92
C LYS A 69 -9.88 -7.93 -14.39
N HIS A 70 -9.22 -6.79 -14.59
CA HIS A 70 -9.86 -5.52 -14.98
C HIS A 70 -9.21 -4.87 -16.21
N GLY A 71 -8.17 -5.48 -16.77
CA GLY A 71 -7.48 -5.04 -17.99
C GLY A 71 -6.62 -6.15 -18.58
N SER A 72 -5.54 -5.79 -19.28
CA SER A 72 -4.49 -6.74 -19.64
C SER A 72 -3.51 -6.95 -18.48
N PHE A 73 -2.72 -8.02 -18.55
CA PHE A 73 -1.65 -8.26 -17.60
C PHE A 73 -0.60 -7.13 -17.64
N LEU A 74 -0.33 -6.57 -18.82
CA LEU A 74 0.52 -5.38 -18.95
C LEU A 74 -0.05 -4.17 -18.21
N ASP A 75 -1.36 -3.93 -18.27
CA ASP A 75 -2.00 -2.81 -17.56
C ASP A 75 -1.82 -2.96 -16.04
N HIS A 76 -1.98 -4.19 -15.54
CA HIS A 76 -1.76 -4.52 -14.15
C HIS A 76 -0.30 -4.31 -13.71
N LEU A 77 0.67 -4.81 -14.49
CA LEU A 77 2.10 -4.61 -14.20
C LEU A 77 2.47 -3.13 -14.14
N LEU A 78 1.92 -2.32 -15.06
CA LEU A 78 2.08 -0.86 -15.05
C LEU A 78 1.35 -0.21 -13.86
N GLY A 79 0.19 -0.73 -13.46
CA GLY A 79 -0.55 -0.32 -12.28
C GLY A 79 0.28 -0.48 -11.00
N VAL A 80 0.89 -1.65 -10.81
CA VAL A 80 1.77 -1.95 -9.67
C VAL A 80 3.03 -1.08 -9.70
N TYR A 81 3.70 -0.95 -10.85
CA TYR A 81 4.87 -0.06 -11.00
C TYR A 81 4.52 1.38 -10.62
N ARG A 82 3.38 1.90 -11.10
CA ARG A 82 2.89 3.25 -10.76
C ARG A 82 2.65 3.39 -9.26
N ILE A 83 1.99 2.43 -8.62
CA ILE A 83 1.74 2.47 -7.17
C ILE A 83 3.07 2.57 -6.41
N LEU A 84 4.04 1.71 -6.74
CA LEU A 84 5.34 1.69 -6.08
C LEU A 84 6.15 2.99 -6.30
N LYS A 85 6.16 3.55 -7.52
CA LYS A 85 6.80 4.85 -7.79
C LYS A 85 6.12 5.98 -7.00
N MET A 86 4.78 5.98 -6.91
CA MET A 86 4.04 6.96 -6.11
C MET A 86 4.28 6.80 -4.60
N TRP A 87 4.58 5.57 -4.15
CA TRP A 87 5.04 5.28 -2.79
C TRP A 87 6.53 5.54 -2.57
N ARG A 88 7.24 6.02 -3.60
CA ARG A 88 8.68 6.32 -3.58
C ARG A 88 9.54 5.11 -3.24
N ALA A 89 9.09 3.91 -3.58
CA ALA A 89 9.88 2.71 -3.42
C ALA A 89 11.16 2.80 -4.27
N PRO A 90 12.27 2.15 -3.85
CA PRO A 90 13.50 2.12 -4.64
C PRO A 90 13.27 1.61 -6.06
N ASP A 91 14.03 2.09 -7.03
CA ASP A 91 13.80 1.75 -8.44
C ASP A 91 13.89 0.24 -8.71
N ALA A 92 14.78 -0.48 -8.03
CA ALA A 92 14.85 -1.93 -8.12
C ALA A 92 13.56 -2.63 -7.63
N VAL A 93 12.89 -2.08 -6.62
CA VAL A 93 11.59 -2.57 -6.12
C VAL A 93 10.47 -2.20 -7.09
N CYS A 94 10.49 -0.99 -7.65
CA CYS A 94 9.51 -0.59 -8.67
C CYS A 94 9.62 -1.50 -9.91
N LEU A 95 10.83 -1.72 -10.43
CA LEU A 95 11.10 -2.63 -11.54
C LEU A 95 10.77 -4.08 -11.19
N CYS A 96 10.98 -4.50 -9.93
CA CYS A 96 10.46 -5.76 -9.44
C CYS A 96 8.95 -5.81 -9.63
N GLY A 97 8.20 -4.79 -9.22
CA GLY A 97 6.75 -4.65 -9.46
C GLY A 97 6.34 -4.78 -10.92
N LEU A 98 7.07 -4.14 -11.83
CA LEU A 98 6.81 -4.20 -13.27
C LEU A 98 7.05 -5.60 -13.86
N PHE A 99 7.93 -6.40 -13.26
CA PHE A 99 8.30 -7.74 -13.74
C PHE A 99 7.93 -8.86 -12.76
N HIS A 100 7.06 -8.61 -11.79
CA HIS A 100 6.90 -9.45 -10.58
C HIS A 100 6.32 -10.85 -10.83
N SER A 101 5.88 -11.13 -12.06
CA SER A 101 5.48 -12.47 -12.52
C SER A 101 6.19 -12.90 -13.81
N ALA A 102 7.37 -12.33 -14.10
CA ALA A 102 8.12 -12.62 -15.33
C ALA A 102 8.33 -14.13 -15.55
N TYR A 103 8.53 -14.90 -14.48
CA TYR A 103 8.83 -16.34 -14.55
C TYR A 103 7.68 -17.26 -14.11
N SER A 104 6.43 -16.74 -14.07
CA SER A 104 5.32 -17.28 -13.26
C SER A 104 5.62 -17.20 -11.76
N ASN A 105 4.58 -17.28 -10.91
CA ASN A 105 4.74 -17.17 -9.46
C ASN A 105 3.72 -18.02 -8.69
N SER A 106 3.72 -17.87 -7.36
CA SER A 106 2.84 -18.63 -6.45
C SER A 106 1.34 -18.35 -6.58
N TYR A 107 0.95 -17.29 -7.29
CA TYR A 107 -0.45 -16.88 -7.48
C TYR A 107 -0.97 -17.13 -8.89
N VAL A 108 -0.10 -17.09 -9.91
CA VAL A 108 -0.50 -17.21 -11.32
C VAL A 108 0.49 -18.07 -12.12
N ASN A 109 -0.03 -19.04 -12.87
CA ASN A 109 0.74 -19.87 -13.81
C ASN A 109 0.84 -19.21 -15.20
N LEU A 110 1.37 -17.98 -15.24
CA LEU A 110 1.60 -17.21 -16.46
C LEU A 110 3.06 -16.75 -16.46
N ALA A 111 3.92 -17.41 -17.24
CA ALA A 111 5.32 -17.02 -17.40
C ALA A 111 5.50 -16.25 -18.70
N ILE A 112 6.05 -15.03 -18.60
CA ILE A 112 6.41 -14.20 -19.76
C ILE A 112 7.78 -14.62 -20.31
N PHE A 113 8.69 -15.03 -19.42
CA PHE A 113 10.05 -15.46 -19.72
C PHE A 113 10.31 -16.86 -19.14
N PRO A 114 11.16 -17.68 -19.79
CA PRO A 114 11.49 -18.99 -19.25
C PRO A 114 12.28 -18.85 -17.93
N PRO A 115 11.99 -19.65 -16.89
CA PRO A 115 12.68 -19.57 -15.59
C PRO A 115 14.14 -20.06 -15.62
N SER A 116 14.62 -20.52 -16.79
CA SER A 116 16.00 -20.90 -17.05
C SER A 116 17.00 -19.75 -16.85
N SER A 117 18.29 -20.07 -16.70
CA SER A 117 19.37 -19.08 -16.67
C SER A 117 19.29 -18.08 -17.84
N ALA A 118 19.08 -18.56 -19.06
CA ALA A 118 18.98 -17.70 -20.24
C ALA A 118 17.83 -16.68 -20.16
N GLY A 119 16.67 -17.09 -19.65
CA GLY A 119 15.54 -16.18 -19.44
C GLY A 119 15.81 -15.18 -18.31
N ARG A 120 16.49 -15.61 -17.25
CA ARG A 120 16.94 -14.72 -16.17
C ARG A 120 17.97 -13.71 -16.64
N ASP A 121 18.94 -14.13 -17.45
CA ASP A 121 19.96 -13.26 -18.04
C ASP A 121 19.32 -12.21 -18.96
N THR A 122 18.28 -12.62 -19.70
CA THR A 122 17.49 -11.73 -20.56
C THR A 122 16.80 -10.64 -19.74
N VAL A 123 16.06 -11.01 -18.68
CA VAL A 123 15.41 -10.02 -17.81
C VAL A 123 16.45 -9.14 -17.13
N ARG A 124 17.57 -9.71 -16.65
CA ARG A 124 18.67 -8.96 -16.04
C ARG A 124 19.26 -7.91 -16.97
N ALA A 125 19.38 -8.21 -18.27
CA ALA A 125 19.85 -7.25 -19.27
C ALA A 125 18.88 -6.07 -19.48
N TYR A 126 17.60 -6.23 -19.13
CA TYR A 126 16.61 -5.16 -19.20
C TYR A 126 16.51 -4.33 -17.92
N VAL A 127 16.48 -4.95 -16.75
CA VAL A 127 16.18 -4.29 -15.47
C VAL A 127 17.39 -4.16 -14.53
N GLY A 128 18.52 -4.75 -14.87
CA GLY A 128 19.72 -4.80 -14.04
C GLY A 128 19.71 -5.93 -12.99
N PRO A 129 20.88 -6.21 -12.37
CA PRO A 129 21.06 -7.33 -11.44
C PRO A 129 20.24 -7.22 -10.16
N ALA A 130 20.14 -6.03 -9.57
CA ALA A 130 19.41 -5.83 -8.32
C ALA A 130 17.92 -6.10 -8.48
N ALA A 131 17.29 -5.51 -9.51
CA ALA A 131 15.88 -5.72 -9.80
C ALA A 131 15.58 -7.17 -10.21
N GLU A 132 16.41 -7.78 -11.07
CA GLU A 132 16.19 -9.18 -11.48
C GLU A 132 16.28 -10.15 -10.32
N ARG A 133 17.20 -9.94 -9.36
CA ARG A 133 17.27 -10.75 -8.15
C ARG A 133 15.96 -10.69 -7.37
N LEU A 134 15.39 -9.49 -7.18
CA LEU A 134 14.10 -9.32 -6.51
C LEU A 134 12.97 -10.00 -7.28
N VAL A 135 12.91 -9.83 -8.61
CA VAL A 135 11.92 -10.49 -9.48
C VAL A 135 11.99 -12.01 -9.31
N HIS A 136 13.19 -12.57 -9.37
CA HIS A 136 13.39 -14.01 -9.22
C HIS A 136 12.92 -14.49 -7.86
N LEU A 137 13.39 -13.88 -6.77
CA LEU A 137 13.00 -14.26 -5.41
C LEU A 137 11.49 -14.14 -5.20
N PHE A 138 10.87 -13.07 -5.72
CA PHE A 138 9.43 -12.87 -5.65
C PHE A 138 8.65 -13.95 -6.42
N CYS A 139 9.22 -14.52 -7.49
CA CYS A 139 8.62 -15.62 -8.24
C CYS A 139 8.77 -16.99 -7.57
N ILE A 140 9.83 -17.22 -6.79
CA ILE A 140 10.15 -18.55 -6.23
C ILE A 140 9.78 -18.73 -4.75
N VAL A 141 9.62 -17.64 -4.01
CA VAL A 141 9.23 -17.67 -2.59
C VAL A 141 7.73 -17.94 -2.47
N PRO A 142 7.29 -18.83 -1.57
CA PRO A 142 5.88 -19.09 -1.32
C PRO A 142 5.29 -17.92 -0.52
N ARG A 143 4.86 -16.87 -1.24
CA ARG A 143 4.43 -15.61 -0.63
C ARG A 143 3.14 -15.75 0.18
N GLN A 144 2.21 -16.61 -0.22
CA GLN A 144 0.96 -16.81 0.51
C GLN A 144 1.24 -17.21 1.97
N PRO A 145 1.94 -18.33 2.25
CA PRO A 145 2.24 -18.69 3.64
C PRO A 145 3.21 -17.72 4.32
N LEU A 146 4.19 -17.15 3.60
CA LEU A 146 5.11 -16.18 4.19
C LEU A 146 4.40 -14.90 4.68
N ILE A 147 3.53 -14.32 3.85
CA ILE A 147 2.87 -13.05 4.14
C ILE A 147 1.64 -13.26 5.02
N HIS A 148 0.81 -14.25 4.72
CA HIS A 148 -0.44 -14.47 5.44
C HIS A 148 -0.22 -15.30 6.70
N ASP A 149 0.26 -16.53 6.57
CA ASP A 149 0.30 -17.47 7.69
C ASP A 149 1.38 -17.10 8.71
N PHE A 150 2.59 -16.75 8.26
CA PHE A 150 3.72 -16.47 9.14
C PHE A 150 3.72 -15.06 9.72
N LEU A 151 3.04 -14.10 9.08
CA LEU A 151 3.06 -12.70 9.50
C LEU A 151 1.65 -12.20 9.82
N LEU A 152 0.80 -12.05 8.81
CA LEU A 152 -0.48 -11.35 8.95
C LEU A 152 -1.40 -12.01 9.99
N PHE A 153 -1.56 -13.33 9.93
CA PHE A 153 -2.45 -14.08 10.81
C PHE A 153 -1.86 -14.31 12.21
N GLN A 154 -0.60 -13.95 12.44
CA GLN A 154 0.03 -13.99 13.76
C GLN A 154 -0.30 -12.76 14.63
N TYR A 155 -1.03 -11.79 14.08
CA TYR A 155 -1.44 -10.57 14.78
C TYR A 155 -2.95 -10.35 14.74
N THR A 156 -3.49 -9.95 15.88
CA THR A 156 -4.78 -9.27 15.98
C THR A 156 -4.67 -7.79 15.64
N ASP A 157 -5.79 -7.17 15.27
CA ASP A 157 -5.86 -5.74 14.97
C ASP A 157 -5.47 -4.90 16.22
N ALA A 158 -5.84 -5.35 17.42
CA ALA A 158 -5.51 -4.70 18.68
C ALA A 158 -4.00 -4.75 19.01
N GLU A 159 -3.36 -5.90 18.79
CA GLU A 159 -1.91 -6.03 18.97
C GLU A 159 -1.15 -5.10 18.02
N LEU A 160 -1.56 -5.01 16.75
CA LEU A 160 -0.91 -4.11 15.79
C LEU A 160 -1.02 -2.64 16.22
N ILE A 161 -2.19 -2.22 16.69
CA ILE A 161 -2.39 -0.84 17.17
C ILE A 161 -1.47 -0.55 18.37
N GLU A 162 -1.43 -1.44 19.37
CA GLU A 162 -0.55 -1.21 20.53
C GLU A 162 0.92 -1.27 20.14
N HIS A 163 1.35 -2.26 19.34
CA HIS A 163 2.73 -2.40 18.93
C HIS A 163 3.23 -1.24 18.07
N LEU A 164 2.38 -0.65 17.23
CA LEU A 164 2.70 0.57 16.49
C LEU A 164 2.93 1.75 17.45
N ARG A 165 2.12 1.87 18.50
CA ARG A 165 2.30 2.89 19.53
C ARG A 165 3.59 2.67 20.31
N SER A 166 3.83 1.44 20.79
CA SER A 166 5.03 1.10 21.55
C SER A 166 6.30 1.31 20.72
N SER A 167 6.35 0.80 19.49
CA SER A 167 7.53 0.91 18.61
C SER A 167 7.90 2.34 18.24
N GLU A 168 6.92 3.25 18.15
CA GLU A 168 7.19 4.67 17.95
C GLU A 168 7.88 5.29 19.18
N ILE A 169 7.43 4.93 20.38
CA ILE A 169 8.07 5.36 21.63
C ILE A 169 9.50 4.81 21.71
N SER A 170 9.70 3.52 21.40
CA SER A 170 11.02 2.86 21.40
C SER A 170 12.00 3.57 20.46
N LEU A 171 11.57 3.83 19.22
CA LEU A 171 12.42 4.47 18.22
C LEU A 171 12.80 5.90 18.67
N ASN A 172 11.84 6.65 19.20
CA ASN A 172 12.10 8.00 19.71
C ASN A 172 13.09 8.02 20.87
N LYS A 173 13.00 7.06 21.81
CA LYS A 173 13.98 6.91 22.91
C LYS A 173 15.38 6.62 22.38
N ILE A 174 15.51 5.70 21.42
CA ILE A 174 16.81 5.33 20.85
C ILE A 174 17.46 6.51 20.11
N ILE A 175 16.67 7.29 19.38
CA ILE A 175 17.14 8.49 18.66
C ILE A 175 17.56 9.60 19.62
N ARG A 176 16.81 9.83 20.71
CA ARG A 176 17.01 10.98 21.61
C ARG A 176 17.96 10.70 22.77
N GLU A 177 17.78 9.57 23.41
CA GLU A 177 18.39 9.24 24.71
C GLU A 177 19.44 8.15 24.56
N GLY A 178 19.39 7.39 23.46
CA GLY A 178 20.33 6.30 23.19
C GLY A 178 20.13 5.07 24.08
N GLU A 179 19.09 5.09 24.92
CA GLU A 179 18.70 4.01 25.82
C GLU A 179 17.83 2.97 25.08
N GLN A 180 18.06 1.70 25.39
CA GLN A 180 17.29 0.58 24.90
C GLN A 180 16.71 -0.16 26.12
N GLU A 181 15.41 -0.40 26.13
CA GLU A 181 14.80 -1.27 27.13
C GLU A 181 15.11 -2.74 26.80
N GLU A 182 15.46 -3.52 27.82
CA GLU A 182 15.59 -4.96 27.69
C GLU A 182 14.17 -5.57 27.64
N GLU A 183 13.83 -6.18 26.50
CA GLU A 183 12.62 -6.98 26.26
C GLU A 183 11.29 -6.22 26.10
N GLU A 184 11.18 -5.41 25.04
CA GLU A 184 9.90 -4.83 24.63
C GLU A 184 8.99 -5.89 23.96
N SER A 185 7.74 -6.02 24.44
CA SER A 185 6.80 -7.05 23.99
C SER A 185 6.57 -7.07 22.47
N TRP A 186 6.49 -5.89 21.85
CA TRP A 186 6.31 -5.77 20.41
C TRP A 186 7.51 -6.30 19.62
N ARG A 187 8.74 -6.06 20.14
CA ARG A 187 9.99 -6.55 19.54
C ARG A 187 10.10 -8.06 19.70
N VAL A 188 9.83 -8.57 20.91
CA VAL A 188 9.81 -10.02 21.18
C VAL A 188 8.86 -10.72 20.22
N LYS A 189 7.62 -10.21 20.08
CA LYS A 189 6.65 -10.77 19.14
C LYS A 189 7.16 -10.71 17.70
N LEU A 190 7.59 -9.54 17.21
CA LEU A 190 8.06 -9.39 15.83
C LEU A 190 9.27 -10.28 15.53
N GLN A 191 10.26 -10.33 16.42
CA GLN A 191 11.46 -11.13 16.25
C GLN A 191 11.15 -12.62 16.28
N SER A 192 10.14 -13.08 17.01
CA SER A 192 9.75 -14.50 16.99
C SER A 192 9.16 -14.98 15.65
N ILE A 193 8.54 -14.07 14.88
CA ILE A 193 7.93 -14.40 13.58
C ILE A 193 8.78 -13.95 12.39
N CYS A 194 9.61 -12.92 12.55
CA CYS A 194 10.45 -12.32 11.53
C CYS A 194 11.82 -11.96 12.15
N PRO A 195 12.67 -12.98 12.37
CA PRO A 195 13.91 -12.82 13.12
C PRO A 195 14.98 -12.14 12.24
N ALA A 196 16.10 -11.72 12.83
CA ALA A 196 17.02 -10.77 12.20
C ALA A 196 17.88 -11.43 11.09
N GLU A 197 18.10 -12.71 11.25
CA GLU A 197 18.82 -13.66 10.40
C GLU A 197 17.96 -14.09 9.20
N GLY A 198 16.65 -13.80 9.24
CA GLY A 198 15.71 -14.07 8.17
C GLY A 198 14.93 -15.39 8.33
N ILE A 199 14.02 -15.62 7.41
CA ILE A 199 13.13 -16.78 7.40
C ILE A 199 13.59 -17.72 6.28
N LYS A 200 13.76 -19.01 6.60
CA LYS A 200 13.98 -20.05 5.59
C LYS A 200 12.63 -20.54 5.08
N VAL A 201 12.46 -20.47 3.76
CA VAL A 201 11.27 -20.97 3.05
C VAL A 201 11.68 -21.98 1.97
N LYS A 202 10.72 -22.75 1.48
CA LYS A 202 10.96 -23.72 0.40
C LYS A 202 10.67 -23.09 -0.96
N HIS A 203 11.61 -23.20 -1.90
CA HIS A 203 11.40 -22.83 -3.29
C HIS A 203 10.16 -23.56 -3.84
N ILE A 204 9.19 -22.82 -4.40
CA ILE A 204 7.87 -23.38 -4.78
C ILE A 204 7.92 -24.55 -5.79
N LYS A 205 8.92 -24.57 -6.69
CA LYS A 205 9.14 -25.67 -7.66
C LYS A 205 10.15 -26.72 -7.21
N THR A 206 11.34 -26.33 -6.72
CA THR A 206 12.44 -27.27 -6.42
C THR A 206 12.40 -27.83 -5.00
N GLY A 207 11.73 -27.16 -4.06
CA GLY A 207 11.73 -27.53 -2.65
C GLY A 207 13.05 -27.23 -1.92
N GLU A 208 14.00 -26.55 -2.57
CA GLU A 208 15.26 -26.13 -1.97
C GLU A 208 15.04 -25.01 -0.94
N ASP A 209 15.95 -24.91 0.02
CA ASP A 209 15.92 -23.84 1.01
C ASP A 209 16.30 -22.49 0.39
N VAL A 210 15.45 -21.50 0.61
CA VAL A 210 15.67 -20.10 0.25
C VAL A 210 15.64 -19.28 1.53
N LEU A 211 16.72 -18.57 1.82
CA LEU A 211 16.77 -17.61 2.92
C LEU A 211 16.17 -16.28 2.47
N VAL A 212 15.17 -15.79 3.20
CA VAL A 212 14.54 -14.50 2.99
C VAL A 212 14.89 -13.60 4.17
N SER A 213 15.74 -12.60 3.95
CA SER A 213 16.12 -11.65 5.00
C SER A 213 14.91 -10.85 5.49
N ARG A 214 14.99 -10.27 6.70
CA ARG A 214 13.93 -9.41 7.23
C ARG A 214 13.60 -8.23 6.31
N ARG A 215 14.62 -7.62 5.69
CA ARG A 215 14.45 -6.51 4.74
C ARG A 215 13.73 -6.97 3.47
N LEU A 216 14.06 -8.17 2.98
CA LEU A 216 13.37 -8.76 1.83
C LEU A 216 11.90 -9.12 2.16
N VAL A 217 11.62 -9.60 3.37
CA VAL A 217 10.24 -9.78 3.85
C VAL A 217 9.46 -8.47 3.81
N ALA A 218 10.05 -7.36 4.27
CA ALA A 218 9.44 -6.04 4.19
C ALA A 218 9.15 -5.62 2.73
N VAL A 219 10.10 -5.81 1.82
CA VAL A 219 9.88 -5.56 0.38
C VAL A 219 8.73 -6.41 -0.17
N PHE A 220 8.61 -7.68 0.23
CA PHE A 220 7.52 -8.55 -0.22
C PHE A 220 6.17 -8.15 0.35
N LEU A 221 6.11 -7.67 1.60
CA LEU A 221 4.90 -7.04 2.16
C LEU A 221 4.49 -5.83 1.33
N LEU A 222 5.42 -4.90 1.08
CA LEU A 222 5.17 -3.69 0.29
C LEU A 222 4.67 -4.01 -1.12
N MET A 223 5.32 -4.98 -1.78
CA MET A 223 4.92 -5.48 -3.10
C MET A 223 3.54 -6.12 -3.09
N THR A 224 3.22 -6.92 -2.07
CA THR A 224 1.90 -7.55 -1.92
C THR A 224 0.82 -6.50 -1.70
N MET A 225 1.12 -5.45 -0.92
CA MET A 225 0.21 -4.32 -0.74
C MET A 225 -0.10 -3.62 -2.06
N ALA A 226 0.92 -3.34 -2.89
CA ALA A 226 0.73 -2.72 -4.19
C ALA A 226 -0.06 -3.61 -5.16
N ASP A 227 0.30 -4.90 -5.24
CA ASP A 227 -0.35 -5.90 -6.08
C ASP A 227 -1.84 -6.03 -5.77
N PHE A 228 -2.20 -6.21 -4.50
CA PHE A 228 -3.60 -6.37 -4.07
C PHE A 228 -4.41 -5.09 -4.26
N SER A 229 -3.80 -3.91 -4.07
CA SER A 229 -4.46 -2.61 -4.26
C SER A 229 -4.90 -2.38 -5.70
N ASP A 230 -4.24 -3.00 -6.68
CA ASP A 230 -4.60 -2.86 -8.10
C ASP A 230 -5.75 -3.81 -8.51
N GLN A 231 -5.87 -4.98 -7.88
CA GLN A 231 -6.52 -6.11 -8.55
C GLN A 231 -7.70 -6.78 -7.82
N LEU A 232 -8.11 -6.32 -6.63
CA LEU A 232 -9.15 -6.96 -5.82
C LEU A 232 -10.53 -6.28 -5.91
N PHE A 233 -11.53 -7.08 -6.28
CA PHE A 233 -12.94 -6.77 -6.47
C PHE A 233 -13.83 -7.76 -5.70
N SER A 234 -15.13 -7.46 -5.60
CA SER A 234 -16.10 -8.24 -4.85
C SER A 234 -16.24 -9.71 -5.29
N PHE A 235 -15.99 -10.03 -6.57
CA PHE A 235 -16.03 -11.43 -7.01
C PHE A 235 -14.98 -12.28 -6.29
N GLN A 236 -13.82 -11.69 -5.95
CA GLN A 236 -12.80 -12.36 -5.13
C GLN A 236 -13.24 -12.47 -3.67
N ASP A 237 -14.06 -11.55 -3.17
CA ASP A 237 -14.64 -11.71 -1.84
C ASP A 237 -15.53 -12.96 -1.78
N ALA A 238 -16.34 -13.20 -2.82
CA ALA A 238 -17.13 -14.42 -2.93
C ALA A 238 -16.24 -15.66 -3.11
N LEU A 239 -15.25 -15.58 -4.00
CA LEU A 239 -14.34 -16.70 -4.30
C LEU A 239 -13.60 -17.20 -3.05
N PHE A 240 -13.14 -16.27 -2.22
CA PHE A 240 -12.33 -16.55 -1.04
C PHE A 240 -13.12 -16.55 0.27
N GLU A 241 -14.45 -16.53 0.21
CA GLU A 241 -15.36 -16.48 1.37
C GLU A 241 -15.08 -15.31 2.33
N ASN A 242 -14.65 -14.17 1.79
CA ASN A 242 -14.23 -12.97 2.51
C ASN A 242 -15.40 -12.09 2.99
N SER A 243 -16.50 -12.71 3.44
CA SER A 243 -17.67 -11.97 3.94
C SER A 243 -17.38 -11.17 5.22
N ASN A 244 -16.36 -11.59 5.98
CA ASN A 244 -15.88 -10.89 7.17
C ASN A 244 -14.90 -9.72 6.86
N GLY A 245 -14.49 -9.58 5.60
CA GLY A 245 -13.56 -8.55 5.12
C GLY A 245 -12.10 -8.70 5.57
N ARG A 246 -11.71 -9.80 6.22
CA ARG A 246 -10.34 -9.98 6.73
C ARG A 246 -9.36 -10.53 5.68
N LEU A 247 -9.89 -10.98 4.54
CA LEU A 247 -9.18 -11.60 3.41
C LEU A 247 -8.30 -12.77 3.87
N GLU A 248 -8.94 -13.73 4.55
CA GLU A 248 -8.28 -14.87 5.18
C GLU A 248 -8.14 -16.08 4.25
N PHE A 249 -8.70 -16.01 3.03
CA PHE A 249 -8.68 -17.10 2.04
C PHE A 249 -9.25 -18.42 2.59
N SER A 250 -10.30 -18.34 3.42
CA SER A 250 -10.92 -19.50 4.06
C SER A 250 -11.68 -20.41 3.11
N GLY A 251 -12.02 -19.91 1.91
CA GLY A 251 -12.79 -20.64 0.90
C GLY A 251 -12.17 -20.62 -0.49
N ASN A 252 -12.79 -21.41 -1.37
CA ASN A 252 -12.43 -21.51 -2.80
C ASN A 252 -13.67 -21.80 -3.66
N ALA A 253 -14.64 -20.88 -3.61
CA ALA A 253 -15.97 -21.02 -4.22
C ALA A 253 -15.97 -20.82 -5.76
N THR A 254 -15.13 -21.57 -6.47
CA THR A 254 -14.90 -21.45 -7.93
C THR A 254 -16.14 -21.73 -8.78
N LEU A 255 -17.07 -22.55 -8.30
CA LEU A 255 -18.28 -22.92 -9.05
C LEU A 255 -19.36 -21.83 -9.04
N THR A 256 -19.36 -20.95 -8.03
CA THR A 256 -20.41 -19.94 -7.82
C THR A 256 -19.90 -18.51 -7.98
N SER A 257 -18.58 -18.29 -7.87
CA SER A 257 -17.95 -16.97 -7.93
C SER A 257 -17.52 -16.63 -9.35
N LEU A 258 -18.51 -16.35 -10.21
CA LEU A 258 -18.26 -16.01 -11.62
C LEU A 258 -17.81 -14.56 -11.79
N TRP A 259 -16.78 -14.34 -12.60
CA TRP A 259 -16.34 -13.01 -13.02
C TRP A 259 -17.35 -12.37 -14.01
N PRO A 260 -17.56 -11.03 -14.02
CA PRO A 260 -16.95 -10.01 -13.14
C PRO A 260 -17.65 -9.82 -11.79
N GLY A 261 -18.63 -10.66 -11.45
CA GLY A 261 -19.54 -10.42 -10.33
C GLY A 261 -20.40 -9.18 -10.58
N ASP A 262 -20.66 -8.42 -9.52
CA ASP A 262 -21.40 -7.15 -9.58
C ASP A 262 -20.49 -5.93 -9.86
N GLY A 263 -19.18 -6.12 -9.98
CA GLY A 263 -18.21 -5.05 -10.16
C GLY A 263 -17.98 -4.16 -8.93
N LYS A 264 -18.51 -4.55 -7.77
CA LYS A 264 -18.33 -3.84 -6.50
C LYS A 264 -16.86 -3.89 -6.06
N PRO A 265 -16.33 -2.84 -5.40
CA PRO A 265 -14.98 -2.89 -4.84
C PRO A 265 -14.82 -4.06 -3.85
N GLY A 266 -13.63 -4.68 -3.80
CA GLY A 266 -13.36 -5.80 -2.88
C GLY A 266 -13.09 -5.37 -1.43
N LEU A 267 -13.16 -6.30 -0.48
CA LEU A 267 -12.86 -6.09 0.95
C LEU A 267 -11.42 -6.46 1.30
N TRP A 268 -10.49 -5.63 0.83
CA TRP A 268 -9.06 -5.88 1.01
C TRP A 268 -8.36 -4.84 1.91
N MET A 269 -9.01 -3.71 2.21
CA MET A 269 -8.37 -2.59 2.90
C MET A 269 -7.96 -2.91 4.34
N ASN A 270 -8.73 -3.71 5.09
CA ASN A 270 -8.29 -4.19 6.42
C ASN A 270 -6.99 -4.99 6.31
N SER A 271 -6.94 -5.97 5.40
CA SER A 271 -5.77 -6.80 5.17
C SER A 271 -4.53 -5.96 4.81
N ILE A 272 -4.69 -5.00 3.89
CA ILE A 272 -3.60 -4.09 3.50
C ILE A 272 -3.17 -3.17 4.64
N SER A 273 -4.10 -2.69 5.47
CA SER A 273 -3.77 -1.87 6.64
C SER A 273 -2.97 -2.62 7.69
N ARG A 274 -3.26 -3.92 7.87
CA ARG A 274 -2.51 -4.80 8.77
C ARG A 274 -1.13 -5.13 8.20
N MET A 275 -1.01 -5.41 6.89
CA MET A 275 0.29 -5.56 6.23
C MET A 275 1.15 -4.30 6.35
N ALA A 276 0.55 -3.11 6.17
CA ALA A 276 1.21 -1.82 6.34
C ALA A 276 1.73 -1.63 7.77
N ALA A 277 0.93 -1.98 8.78
CA ALA A 277 1.34 -1.93 10.18
C ALA A 277 2.55 -2.84 10.44
N ILE A 278 2.51 -4.09 9.97
CA ILE A 278 3.63 -5.04 10.11
C ILE A 278 4.88 -4.53 9.39
N TYR A 279 4.73 -3.97 8.18
CA TYR A 279 5.83 -3.34 7.45
C TYR A 279 6.49 -2.23 8.28
N THR A 280 5.70 -1.34 8.87
CA THR A 280 6.20 -0.27 9.75
C THR A 280 6.95 -0.82 10.97
N LEU A 281 6.44 -1.89 11.60
CA LEU A 281 7.12 -2.55 12.72
C LEU A 281 8.48 -3.12 12.28
N ILE A 282 8.56 -3.73 11.09
CA ILE A 282 9.83 -4.23 10.54
C ILE A 282 10.81 -3.08 10.27
N VAL A 283 10.35 -1.98 9.66
CA VAL A 283 11.21 -0.81 9.38
C VAL A 283 11.79 -0.26 10.68
N ARG A 284 10.96 -0.08 11.71
CA ARG A 284 11.40 0.43 13.03
C ARG A 284 12.37 -0.54 13.71
N GLU A 285 12.09 -1.83 13.69
CA GLU A 285 12.99 -2.84 14.27
C GLU A 285 14.34 -2.90 13.55
N GLU A 286 14.37 -2.79 12.22
CA GLU A 286 15.62 -2.75 11.46
C GLU A 286 16.45 -1.50 11.78
N GLU A 287 15.80 -0.34 11.97
CA GLU A 287 16.50 0.88 12.36
C GLU A 287 17.11 0.75 13.77
N ILE A 288 16.36 0.18 14.71
CA ILE A 288 16.83 -0.11 16.07
C ILE A 288 17.99 -1.11 16.03
N PHE A 289 17.83 -2.24 15.32
CA PHE A 289 18.84 -3.27 15.21
C PHE A 289 20.15 -2.72 14.63
N ARG A 290 20.09 -1.97 13.52
CA ARG A 290 21.27 -1.36 12.89
C ARG A 290 21.95 -0.35 13.82
N SER A 291 21.17 0.47 14.51
CA SER A 291 21.69 1.44 15.49
C SER A 291 22.42 0.75 16.63
N THR A 292 21.86 -0.34 17.17
CA THR A 292 22.46 -1.11 18.27
C THR A 292 23.74 -1.83 17.84
N GLU A 293 23.74 -2.51 16.68
CA GLU A 293 24.94 -3.20 16.20
C GLU A 293 26.09 -2.23 15.88
N THR A 294 25.74 -1.06 15.32
CA THR A 294 26.71 0.02 15.07
C THR A 294 27.32 0.55 16.37
N LYS A 295 26.49 0.82 17.40
CA LYS A 295 26.97 1.25 18.73
C LYS A 295 27.86 0.20 19.39
N ASN A 296 27.55 -1.08 19.20
CA ASN A 296 28.33 -2.19 19.74
C ASN A 296 29.60 -2.52 18.93
N GLY A 297 29.86 -1.78 17.83
CA GLY A 297 31.01 -2.01 16.95
C GLY A 297 30.99 -3.38 16.25
N ARG A 298 29.83 -4.01 16.12
CA ARG A 298 29.67 -5.32 15.50
C ARG A 298 29.43 -5.18 14.01
N LEU A 299 30.04 -6.06 13.22
CA LEU A 299 29.74 -6.15 11.80
C LEU A 299 28.36 -6.78 11.61
N LEU A 300 27.54 -6.17 10.76
CA LEU A 300 26.24 -6.75 10.40
C LEU A 300 26.45 -8.10 9.68
N PRO A 301 25.65 -9.13 10.01
CA PRO A 301 25.73 -10.42 9.34
C PRO A 301 25.56 -10.30 7.82
N ALA A 302 26.34 -11.08 7.06
CA ALA A 302 26.19 -11.16 5.62
C ALA A 302 24.81 -11.75 5.23
N GLY A 303 24.28 -11.33 4.08
CA GLY A 303 23.01 -11.87 3.54
C GLY A 303 21.73 -11.23 4.09
N ARG A 304 21.83 -10.08 4.78
CA ARG A 304 20.69 -9.32 5.33
C ARG A 304 20.06 -8.32 4.36
N ASP A 305 20.58 -8.22 3.14
CA ASP A 305 20.11 -7.26 2.12
C ASP A 305 20.16 -5.79 2.60
N GLU A 306 21.25 -5.41 3.27
CA GLU A 306 21.45 -4.05 3.82
C GLU A 306 21.44 -2.95 2.74
N ASP A 307 21.64 -3.30 1.47
CA ASP A 307 21.52 -2.42 0.31
C ASP A 307 20.06 -2.13 -0.09
N LEU A 308 19.09 -2.93 0.34
CA LEU A 308 17.67 -2.68 0.09
C LEU A 308 17.18 -1.58 1.02
N GLU A 309 16.96 -0.37 0.50
CA GLU A 309 16.32 0.71 1.26
C GLU A 309 14.84 0.40 1.56
N LEU A 310 14.41 0.66 2.80
CA LEU A 310 13.01 0.52 3.22
C LEU A 310 12.40 1.91 3.41
N VAL A 311 11.41 2.26 2.59
CA VAL A 311 10.69 3.53 2.65
C VAL A 311 9.30 3.34 3.24
N ILE A 312 8.76 4.32 3.96
CA ILE A 312 7.36 4.26 4.44
C ILE A 312 6.43 4.86 3.37
N PRO A 313 5.50 4.07 2.80
CA PRO A 313 4.51 4.58 1.84
C PRO A 313 3.64 5.69 2.43
N PRO A 314 3.25 6.71 1.64
CA PRO A 314 2.37 7.79 2.08
C PRO A 314 0.89 7.38 2.05
N VAL A 315 0.56 6.19 2.53
CA VAL A 315 -0.82 5.67 2.63
C VAL A 315 -1.13 5.28 4.06
N LEU A 316 -2.42 5.23 4.43
CA LEU A 316 -2.85 4.73 5.74
C LEU A 316 -2.13 5.44 6.91
N GLU A 317 -2.07 6.78 6.86
CA GLU A 317 -1.37 7.61 7.85
C GLU A 317 0.11 7.19 8.03
N GLY A 318 0.83 7.03 6.92
CA GLY A 318 2.23 6.58 6.95
C GLY A 318 2.35 5.13 7.44
N CYS A 319 1.44 4.26 6.98
CA CYS A 319 1.38 2.85 7.35
C CYS A 319 1.20 2.59 8.86
N THR A 320 0.55 3.52 9.57
CA THR A 320 0.25 3.37 11.01
C THR A 320 -1.24 3.17 11.30
N LYS A 321 -2.12 3.38 10.33
CA LYS A 321 -3.54 3.13 10.50
C LYS A 321 -3.88 1.65 10.27
N VAL A 322 -4.44 1.00 11.28
CA VAL A 322 -5.14 -0.29 11.15
C VAL A 322 -6.63 -0.01 10.98
N LEU A 323 -7.21 -0.41 9.85
CA LEU A 323 -8.61 -0.17 9.52
C LEU A 323 -9.48 -1.33 10.01
N ASP A 324 -10.57 -1.06 10.73
CA ASP A 324 -11.47 -2.11 11.18
C ASP A 324 -12.20 -2.81 10.02
N SER A 325 -12.30 -4.13 10.12
CA SER A 325 -12.93 -4.97 9.09
C SER A 325 -14.42 -4.68 8.88
N LYS A 326 -15.17 -4.30 9.93
CA LYS A 326 -16.59 -3.95 9.81
C LYS A 326 -16.76 -2.55 9.25
N ASP A 327 -15.91 -1.61 9.65
CA ASP A 327 -15.96 -0.24 9.13
C ASP A 327 -15.70 -0.19 7.62
N GLN A 328 -14.76 -0.98 7.06
CA GLN A 328 -14.61 -1.06 5.60
C GLN A 328 -15.84 -1.65 4.89
N ILE A 329 -16.53 -2.62 5.49
CA ILE A 329 -17.72 -3.26 4.91
C ILE A 329 -18.83 -2.21 4.83
N VAL A 330 -19.09 -1.53 5.95
CA VAL A 330 -20.07 -0.44 6.03
C VAL A 330 -19.72 0.65 5.02
N ALA A 331 -18.45 1.08 4.96
CA ALA A 331 -18.02 2.10 4.01
C ALA A 331 -18.29 1.70 2.55
N ARG A 332 -17.85 0.49 2.16
CA ARG A 332 -18.03 -0.04 0.81
C ARG A 332 -19.51 -0.16 0.44
N ASP A 333 -20.34 -0.67 1.35
CA ASP A 333 -21.74 -0.94 1.10
C ASP A 333 -22.54 0.36 0.97
N LEU A 334 -22.30 1.34 1.85
CA LEU A 334 -22.87 2.68 1.74
C LEU A 334 -22.51 3.35 0.41
N TYR A 335 -21.24 3.25 0.00
CA TYR A 335 -20.77 3.78 -1.28
C TYR A 335 -21.47 3.11 -2.47
N TRP A 336 -21.52 1.79 -2.46
CA TRP A 336 -22.06 1.01 -3.57
C TRP A 336 -23.55 1.29 -3.74
N GLU A 337 -24.29 1.31 -2.63
CA GLU A 337 -25.71 1.64 -2.59
C GLU A 337 -25.95 3.06 -3.12
N ALA A 338 -25.17 4.06 -2.65
CA ALA A 338 -25.29 5.42 -3.13
C ALA A 338 -25.05 5.51 -4.65
N VAL A 339 -24.01 4.87 -5.17
CA VAL A 339 -23.63 4.94 -6.59
C VAL A 339 -24.65 4.23 -7.49
N CYS A 340 -25.16 3.08 -7.08
CA CYS A 340 -26.08 2.28 -7.90
C CYS A 340 -27.50 2.86 -7.88
N ASN A 341 -27.95 3.35 -6.72
CA ASN A 341 -29.36 3.66 -6.49
C ASN A 341 -29.64 5.17 -6.33
N THR A 342 -28.70 6.06 -6.70
CA THR A 342 -28.85 7.53 -6.62
C THR A 342 -30.18 8.02 -7.24
N ALA A 343 -30.57 7.46 -8.39
CA ALA A 343 -31.78 7.90 -9.12
C ALA A 343 -33.07 7.66 -8.32
N GLU A 344 -33.12 6.57 -7.55
CA GLU A 344 -34.29 6.18 -6.75
C GLU A 344 -34.28 6.85 -5.36
N MET A 345 -33.11 6.92 -4.71
CA MET A 345 -33.00 7.45 -3.34
C MET A 345 -32.95 8.98 -3.26
N GLY A 346 -32.66 9.66 -4.37
CA GLY A 346 -32.49 11.11 -4.43
C GLY A 346 -31.11 11.61 -3.95
N LEU A 347 -30.74 12.80 -4.40
CA LEU A 347 -29.39 13.35 -4.24
C LEU A 347 -28.99 13.63 -2.78
N GLU A 348 -29.94 13.96 -1.91
CA GLU A 348 -29.65 14.27 -0.50
C GLU A 348 -29.25 13.03 0.29
N ARG A 349 -30.01 11.94 0.13
CA ARG A 349 -29.71 10.66 0.75
C ARG A 349 -28.43 10.04 0.21
N ALA A 350 -28.20 10.13 -1.10
CA ALA A 350 -26.95 9.66 -1.70
C ALA A 350 -25.72 10.40 -1.13
N GLU A 351 -25.80 11.72 -0.93
CA GLU A 351 -24.71 12.48 -0.30
C GLU A 351 -24.47 12.08 1.16
N GLU A 352 -25.53 11.89 1.95
CA GLU A 352 -25.41 11.44 3.35
C GLU A 352 -24.73 10.07 3.44
N MET A 353 -25.09 9.14 2.54
CA MET A 353 -24.47 7.81 2.49
C MET A 353 -23.00 7.88 2.08
N LEU A 354 -22.65 8.73 1.10
CA LEU A 354 -21.26 8.94 0.71
C LEU A 354 -20.43 9.60 1.83
N LEU A 355 -21.01 10.54 2.57
CA LEU A 355 -20.35 11.16 3.73
C LEU A 355 -20.04 10.10 4.80
N LYS A 356 -21.04 9.31 5.21
CA LYS A 356 -20.86 8.22 6.18
C LYS A 356 -19.88 7.16 5.69
N SER A 357 -19.86 6.90 4.38
CA SER A 357 -18.89 5.99 3.75
C SER A 357 -17.45 6.49 3.94
N VAL A 358 -17.20 7.79 3.69
CA VAL A 358 -15.89 8.42 3.89
C VAL A 358 -15.49 8.45 5.37
N GLU A 359 -16.42 8.73 6.28
CA GLU A 359 -16.16 8.71 7.73
C GLU A 359 -15.69 7.32 8.20
N LYS A 360 -16.26 6.26 7.61
CA LYS A 360 -15.94 4.87 7.93
C LYS A 360 -14.64 4.38 7.30
N ASN A 361 -14.31 4.86 6.10
CA ASN A 361 -13.04 4.56 5.45
C ASN A 361 -12.54 5.77 4.63
N PRO A 362 -11.70 6.63 5.23
CA PRO A 362 -11.25 7.84 4.55
C PRO A 362 -10.15 7.57 3.50
N PHE A 363 -9.63 6.35 3.41
CA PHE A 363 -8.45 6.02 2.59
C PHE A 363 -8.79 5.60 1.15
N VAL A 364 -10.07 5.51 0.80
CA VAL A 364 -10.50 5.16 -0.56
C VAL A 364 -10.85 6.43 -1.31
N GLY A 365 -9.93 6.90 -2.16
CA GLY A 365 -10.08 8.17 -2.88
C GLY A 365 -11.32 8.28 -3.77
N ARG A 366 -11.86 7.15 -4.25
CA ARG A 366 -13.11 7.11 -5.03
C ARG A 366 -14.32 7.59 -4.22
N LEU A 367 -14.35 7.32 -2.91
CA LEU A 367 -15.42 7.77 -2.00
C LEU A 367 -15.44 9.30 -1.93
N THR A 368 -14.27 9.89 -1.65
CA THR A 368 -14.08 11.34 -1.56
C THR A 368 -14.35 12.03 -2.89
N TRP A 369 -13.93 11.43 -4.01
CA TRP A 369 -14.19 11.98 -5.35
C TRP A 369 -15.67 11.98 -5.71
N CYS A 370 -16.38 10.88 -5.46
CA CYS A 370 -17.83 10.81 -5.69
C CYS A 370 -18.56 11.86 -4.84
N TRP A 371 -18.23 11.96 -3.55
CA TRP A 371 -18.78 12.99 -2.68
C TRP A 371 -18.47 14.42 -3.18
N GLY A 372 -17.23 14.68 -3.60
CA GLY A 372 -16.82 15.96 -4.18
C GLY A 372 -17.62 16.35 -5.44
N ARG A 373 -17.98 15.38 -6.29
CA ARG A 373 -18.88 15.62 -7.44
C ARG A 373 -20.25 16.09 -7.03
N PHE A 374 -20.83 15.51 -5.96
CA PHE A 374 -22.13 15.95 -5.43
C PHE A 374 -22.07 17.39 -4.94
N ILE A 375 -21.04 17.74 -4.16
CA ILE A 375 -20.83 19.11 -3.67
C ILE A 375 -20.71 20.10 -4.85
N TRP A 376 -19.88 19.77 -5.84
CA TRP A 376 -19.67 20.61 -7.00
C TRP A 376 -20.96 20.79 -7.82
N GLY A 377 -21.70 19.71 -8.06
CA GLY A 377 -22.98 19.71 -8.75
C GLY A 377 -24.03 20.58 -8.05
N LYS A 378 -24.16 20.46 -6.72
CA LYS A 378 -25.05 21.32 -5.92
C LYS A 378 -24.64 22.80 -6.01
N GLY A 379 -23.34 23.09 -5.94
CA GLY A 379 -22.80 24.44 -6.10
C GLY A 379 -23.07 25.04 -7.50
N ALA A 380 -22.94 24.25 -8.56
CA ALA A 380 -23.24 24.66 -9.93
C ALA A 380 -24.75 24.90 -10.13
N LEU A 381 -25.61 24.05 -9.55
CA LEU A 381 -27.06 24.20 -9.59
C LEU A 381 -27.53 25.46 -8.87
N LYS A 382 -26.98 25.74 -7.67
CA LYS A 382 -27.25 26.99 -6.93
C LYS A 382 -26.85 28.22 -7.75
N ARG A 383 -25.68 28.21 -8.40
CA ARG A 383 -25.23 29.29 -9.31
C ARG A 383 -26.15 29.48 -10.52
N ARG A 384 -26.61 28.40 -11.16
CA ARG A 384 -27.56 28.46 -12.29
C ARG A 384 -28.94 28.99 -11.86
N ARG A 385 -29.46 28.56 -10.70
CA ARG A 385 -30.73 29.06 -10.15
C ARG A 385 -30.67 30.55 -9.80
N ARG A 386 -29.53 31.03 -9.28
CA ARG A 386 -29.29 32.45 -9.02
C ARG A 386 -29.29 33.28 -10.31
N ARG A 387 -28.55 32.84 -11.34
CA ARG A 387 -28.54 33.50 -12.66
C ARG A 387 -29.90 33.55 -13.36
N ARG A 388 -30.76 32.54 -13.17
CA ARG A 388 -32.15 32.54 -13.69
C ARG A 388 -33.12 33.42 -12.89
N ARG A 389 -32.74 33.90 -11.70
CA ARG A 389 -33.53 34.84 -10.90
C ARG A 389 -33.07 36.28 -11.07
N GLU A 390 -31.85 36.49 -11.57
CA GLU A 390 -31.21 37.78 -11.79
C GLU A 390 -31.31 38.27 -13.25
N GLY A 391 -31.95 37.49 -14.13
CA GLY A 391 -32.31 37.87 -15.50
C GLY A 391 -33.74 37.43 -15.79
#